data_AF-A0A0J1G7R2-F1
#
_entry.id   AF-A0A0J1G7R2-F1
#
_cell.length_a   1.000
_cell.length_b   1.000
_cell.length_c   1.000
_cell.angle_alpha   90.00
_cell.angle_beta   90.00
_cell.angle_gamma   90.00
#
_symmetry.space_group_name_H-M   'P 1'
#
loop_
_entity.id
_entity.type
_entity.pdbx_description
1 polymer ?
#
loop_
_entity_poly.entity_id
_entity_poly.type
_entity_poly.pdbx_seq_one_letter_code
_entity_poly.pdbx_strand_id
1 'polypeptide(L)' 'MKISTKINIDTNKLHKKIDEAAKQQISEKSFDIKCPHCGQSISAKAGKSICSACGKEIDLNLNFKF' A
#
# COMPACT_ATOMS: atom_id res chain seq x y z
N MET A 1 18.79 -22.82 38.56
CA MET A 1 18.07 -21.54 38.41
C MET A 1 17.11 -21.68 37.24
N LYS A 2 15.79 -21.75 37.46
CA LYS A 2 14.77 -21.93 36.40
C LYS A 2 14.19 -20.55 36.05
N ILE A 3 14.59 -20.00 34.91
CA ILE A 3 13.97 -18.79 34.35
C ILE A 3 12.78 -19.22 33.50
N SER A 4 11.59 -18.87 33.95
CA SER A 4 10.34 -19.08 33.22
C SER A 4 9.90 -17.73 32.65
N THR A 5 10.48 -17.31 31.52
CA THR A 5 9.99 -16.15 30.77
C THR A 5 8.77 -16.55 29.98
N LYS A 6 7.58 -16.26 30.53
CA LYS A 6 6.31 -16.31 29.78
C LYS A 6 6.29 -15.13 28.81
N ILE A 7 6.69 -15.36 27.57
CA ILE A 7 6.59 -14.38 26.51
C ILE A 7 5.12 -14.34 26.07
N ASN A 8 4.38 -13.32 26.51
CA ASN A 8 3.03 -13.06 26.03
C ASN A 8 3.15 -12.16 24.79
N ILE A 9 3.16 -12.78 23.60
CA ILE A 9 3.09 -12.06 22.34
C ILE A 9 1.62 -11.75 22.07
N ASP A 10 1.19 -10.55 22.44
CA ASP A 10 -0.09 -9.97 22.02
C ASP A 10 -0.07 -9.75 20.50
N THR A 11 -0.49 -10.75 19.74
CA THR A 11 -0.56 -10.77 18.26
C THR A 11 -1.36 -9.62 17.69
N ASN A 12 -2.34 -9.09 18.45
CA ASN A 12 -3.14 -7.94 18.05
C ASN A 12 -2.31 -6.64 17.90
N LYS A 13 -1.28 -6.45 18.73
CA LYS A 13 -0.43 -5.26 18.69
C LYS A 13 0.57 -5.30 17.53
N LEU A 14 0.92 -6.51 17.07
CA LEU A 14 1.76 -6.70 15.88
C LEU A 14 1.01 -6.33 14.61
N HIS A 15 -0.24 -6.77 14.43
CA HIS A 15 -1.02 -6.48 13.23
C HIS A 15 -1.15 -4.98 12.97
N LYS A 16 -1.54 -4.18 13.98
CA LYS A 16 -1.66 -2.72 13.82
C LYS A 16 -0.38 -2.05 13.28
N LYS A 17 0.80 -2.48 13.74
CA LYS A 17 2.06 -1.90 13.26
C LYS A 17 2.38 -2.30 11.82
N ILE A 18 1.99 -3.51 11.41
CA ILE A 18 2.19 -4.03 10.06
C ILE A 18 1.27 -3.29 9.08
N ASP A 19 0.01 -3.06 9.45
CA ASP A 19 -0.95 -2.27 8.68
C ASP A 19 -0.46 -0.84 8.37
N GLU A 20 0.02 -0.14 9.40
CA GLU A 20 0.52 1.23 9.24
C GLU A 20 1.78 1.27 8.37
N ALA A 21 2.72 0.36 8.59
CA ALA A 21 3.94 0.25 7.79
C ALA A 21 3.65 -0.15 6.34
N ALA A 22 2.64 -0.99 6.11
CA ALA A 22 2.21 -1.33 4.76
C ALA A 22 1.62 -0.10 4.07
N LYS A 23 0.65 0.60 4.70
CA LYS A 23 0.03 1.81 4.13
C LYS A 23 1.05 2.85 3.69
N GLN A 24 2.06 3.13 4.52
CA GLN A 24 3.12 4.08 4.19
C GLN A 24 3.90 3.63 2.96
N GLN A 25 4.39 2.38 2.96
CA GLN A 25 5.14 1.83 1.84
C GLN A 25 4.35 1.82 0.52
N ILE A 26 3.05 1.59 0.58
CA ILE A 26 2.18 1.60 -0.60
C ILE A 26 2.01 3.03 -1.10
N SER A 27 1.75 3.99 -0.22
CA SER A 27 1.54 5.39 -0.61
C SER A 27 2.79 5.99 -1.25
N GLU A 28 3.97 5.55 -0.82
CA GLU A 28 5.26 5.97 -1.37
C GLU A 28 5.65 5.19 -2.64
N LYS A 29 5.10 3.99 -2.83
CA LYS A 29 5.35 3.20 -4.05
C LYS A 29 4.59 3.78 -5.23
N SER A 30 5.31 3.87 -6.35
CA SER A 30 4.70 4.09 -7.66
C SER A 30 4.42 2.72 -8.27
N PHE A 31 3.17 2.47 -8.64
CA PHE A 31 2.74 1.23 -9.26
C PHE A 31 2.69 1.42 -10.77
N ASP A 32 3.28 0.48 -11.52
CA ASP A 32 3.08 0.45 -12.96
C ASP A 32 1.66 -0.07 -13.24
N ILE A 33 0.79 0.85 -13.63
CA ILE A 33 -0.60 0.55 -13.96
C ILE A 33 -0.85 0.91 -15.41
N LYS A 34 -1.66 0.09 -16.05
CA LYS A 34 -2.10 0.34 -17.42
C LYS A 34 -3.26 1.33 -17.37
N CYS A 35 -3.06 2.51 -17.96
CA CYS A 35 -4.10 3.53 -17.99
C CYS A 35 -5.33 3.00 -18.76
N PRO A 36 -6.54 2.96 -18.15
CA PRO A 36 -7.73 2.41 -18.81
C PRO A 36 -8.24 3.29 -19.97
N HIS A 37 -7.75 4.52 -20.09
CA HIS A 37 -8.17 5.44 -21.14
C HIS A 37 -7.34 5.37 -22.42
N CYS A 38 -6.05 5.10 -22.31
CA CYS A 38 -5.13 5.09 -23.47
C CYS A 38 -4.37 3.78 -23.63
N GLY A 39 -4.38 2.91 -22.61
CA GLY A 39 -3.65 1.64 -22.62
C GLY A 39 -2.15 1.78 -22.37
N GLN A 40 -1.63 2.97 -22.07
CA GLN A 40 -0.21 3.14 -21.76
C GLN A 40 0.10 2.68 -20.34
N SER A 41 1.22 1.99 -20.17
CA SER A 41 1.81 1.73 -18.86
C SER A 41 2.36 3.03 -18.29
N ILE A 42 1.90 3.38 -17.10
CA ILE A 42 2.38 4.56 -16.39
C ILE A 42 2.66 4.19 -14.95
N SER A 43 3.61 4.90 -14.34
CA SER A 43 3.85 4.80 -12.91
C SER A 43 2.96 5.82 -12.18
N ALA A 44 1.96 5.33 -11.47
CA ALA A 44 1.03 6.16 -10.69
C ALA A 44 1.12 5.80 -9.20
N LYS A 45 0.96 6.80 -8.33
CA LYS A 45 0.88 6.59 -6.89
C LYS A 45 -0.55 6.23 -6.48
N ALA A 46 -0.68 5.61 -5.31
CA ALA A 46 -1.99 5.38 -4.71
C ALA A 46 -2.77 6.69 -4.54
N GLY A 47 -4.04 6.71 -4.97
CA GLY A 47 -4.89 7.90 -5.01
C GLY A 47 -4.97 8.54 -6.40
N LYS A 48 -5.22 9.85 -6.44
CA LYS A 48 -5.39 10.60 -7.69
C LYS A 48 -4.05 10.90 -8.34
N SER A 49 -3.86 10.36 -9.54
CA SER A 49 -2.72 10.64 -10.40
C SER A 49 -3.20 11.12 -11.76
N ILE A 50 -2.41 11.91 -12.47
CA ILE A 50 -2.71 12.28 -13.86
C ILE A 50 -1.83 11.46 -14.79
N CYS A 51 -2.45 10.86 -15.79
CA CYS A 51 -1.73 10.10 -16.81
C CYS A 51 -0.87 11.04 -17.66
N SER A 52 0.45 10.89 -17.62
CA SER A 52 1.38 11.69 -18.45
C SER A 52 1.25 11.42 -19.95
N ALA A 53 0.58 10.34 -20.35
CA ALA A 53 0.38 9.98 -21.75
C ALA A 53 -0.81 10.70 -22.40
N CYS A 54 -1.95 10.71 -21.71
CA CYS A 54 -3.21 11.19 -22.25
C CYS A 54 -3.80 12.39 -21.49
N GLY A 55 -3.18 12.79 -20.38
CA GLY A 55 -3.62 13.93 -19.55
C GLY A 55 -4.90 13.67 -18.75
N LYS A 56 -5.41 12.43 -18.71
CA LYS A 56 -6.61 12.09 -17.94
C LYS A 56 -6.28 11.79 -16.48
N GLU A 57 -7.15 12.22 -15.57
CA GLU A 57 -7.10 11.86 -14.16
C GLU A 57 -7.46 10.38 -13.99
N ILE A 58 -6.73 9.71 -13.11
CA ILE A 58 -6.87 8.30 -12.78
C ILE A 58 -6.83 8.20 -11.26
N ASP A 59 -7.87 7.64 -10.69
CA ASP A 59 -7.94 7.37 -9.26
C ASP A 59 -7.55 5.91 -9.00
N LEU A 60 -6.34 5.70 -8.49
CA LEU A 60 -5.84 4.39 -8.14
C LEU A 60 -6.18 4.09 -6.67
N ASN A 61 -7.41 3.64 -6.43
CA ASN A 61 -7.86 3.25 -5.10
C ASN A 61 -7.36 1.84 -4.76
N LEU A 62 -6.20 1.73 -4.10
CA LEU A 62 -5.76 0.46 -3.51
C LEU A 62 -6.62 0.19 -2.25
N ASN A 63 -7.69 -0.57 -2.39
CA ASN A 63 -8.46 -1.03 -1.24
C ASN A 63 -7.76 -2.24 -0.57
N PHE A 64 -6.87 -1.98 0.38
CA PHE A 64 -6.32 -3.04 1.23
C PHE A 64 -7.41 -3.53 2.19
N LYS A 65 -7.92 -4.74 1.95
CA LYS A 65 -8.61 -5.51 2.98
C LYS A 65 -7.53 -6.19 3.83
N PHE A 66 -7.24 -5.61 4.99
CA PHE A 66 -6.52 -6.29 6.06
C PHE A 66 -7.53 -7.01 6.96
#